data_AF-A0A0S8E9U3-F1
#
_entry.id   AF-A0A0S8E9U3-F1
#
_cell.length_a   1.000
_cell.length_b   1.000
_cell.length_c   1.000
_cell.angle_alpha   90.00
_cell.angle_beta   90.00
_cell.angle_gamma   90.00
#
_symmetry.space_group_name_H-M   'P 1'
#
loop_
_entity.id
_entity.type
_entity.pdbx_description
1 polymer ?
#
loop_
_entity_poly.entity_id
_entity_poly.type
_entity_poly.pdbx_seq_one_letter_code
_entity_poly.pdbx_strand_id
1 'polypeptide(L)'
;MLRKSPIGLLCVSLSLSIVAGCGQLVRDNMITIAQNGAAKAVIVVAADAGEPERHAAKELADFLQQITGATFEIKPAAAKGKSRLLVGPGAARLAQADFSADGLGADGIVIRNVGEDLVLAGGHPRGTLYAVYTFLEDNLGCRWWSSKVSTIPKKPTVVVGGLDTHYVPPLEYREPYWFDAFDADWAVRNKANGQRPALDARRGGKHIYEGFVHTFNRLIPPERYFKDHPEWFSEIEGKRTSNRAQLCLTNEQMYQQLLKNLKAQLRNNPAATIASVSQNDWRRNCQCAKCAAIEKAEESPAGLMLRFVNAVAEDIEDEFPSVAISTLAYQYTRKPPRITKPRHNVIVRLCSIECSFSKPLSDERNKEFRDDIVGWSKICDRLYIWDYTTNFRHHIMPHPNLRVLGPNVKFFADHNVKGIFEQGAYTTNGAEMAELRAWVLAKLLWDPSRDGSELIDEFITGYYGLAGPHIKKYLQVTHDAVEASGDWLGCFSKDTAKFLSFDTLNKGWGHLEAAEVAVKDDPELRFRVQVAQLPIMYSFMMHWNQMREESSSAGADWPMPESIEAANEHFMRIARKKNITRLDEWNEGFGALEKALERAKE
;
A
#
# COMPACT_ATOMS: atom_id res chain seq x y z
N MET A 1 -62.22 37.62 27.34
CA MET A 1 -63.41 37.15 26.59
C MET A 1 -63.11 37.23 25.11
N LEU A 2 -63.53 36.19 24.37
CA LEU A 2 -63.41 35.95 22.93
C LEU A 2 -63.51 37.20 22.04
N ARG A 3 -62.69 37.29 20.97
CA ARG A 3 -63.14 37.00 19.58
C ARG A 3 -62.04 37.18 18.52
N LYS A 4 -62.11 36.26 17.56
CA LYS A 4 -61.43 36.13 16.27
C LYS A 4 -61.76 37.29 15.32
N SER A 5 -60.92 37.54 14.31
CA SER A 5 -61.40 37.63 12.91
C SER A 5 -60.29 37.54 11.84
N PRO A 6 -60.63 37.09 10.60
CA PRO A 6 -59.70 36.55 9.61
C PRO A 6 -59.79 37.18 8.19
N ILE A 7 -58.84 36.76 7.33
CA ILE A 7 -58.87 36.55 5.85
C ILE A 7 -59.40 37.66 4.91
N GLY A 8 -58.59 37.98 3.90
CA GLY A 8 -59.02 38.58 2.63
C GLY A 8 -58.02 38.31 1.49
N LEU A 9 -58.44 37.52 0.50
CA LEU A 9 -57.77 37.20 -0.77
C LEU A 9 -57.46 38.47 -1.59
N LEU A 10 -56.28 38.51 -2.24
CA LEU A 10 -56.05 39.34 -3.43
C LEU A 10 -55.48 38.48 -4.56
N CYS A 11 -56.25 38.32 -5.62
CA CYS A 11 -55.77 37.87 -6.93
C CYS A 11 -55.12 39.05 -7.64
N VAL A 12 -53.85 38.90 -8.03
CA VAL A 12 -53.19 39.81 -8.97
C VAL A 12 -52.74 38.99 -10.18
N SER A 13 -53.37 39.25 -11.31
CA SER A 13 -52.94 38.83 -12.63
C SER A 13 -51.66 39.58 -13.02
N LEU A 14 -50.55 38.86 -13.18
CA LEU A 14 -49.33 39.40 -13.81
C LEU A 14 -49.00 38.62 -15.09
N SER A 15 -48.94 39.37 -16.16
CA SER A 15 -48.64 39.01 -17.54
C SER A 15 -47.29 38.30 -17.67
N LEU A 16 -47.28 37.10 -18.23
CA LEU A 16 -46.07 36.36 -18.56
C LEU A 16 -45.48 36.94 -19.86
N SER A 17 -44.45 37.78 -19.75
CA SER A 17 -43.62 38.17 -20.88
C SER A 17 -42.71 37.00 -21.27
N ILE A 18 -42.93 36.44 -22.46
CA ILE A 18 -42.04 35.45 -23.09
C ILE A 18 -40.74 36.16 -23.44
N VAL A 19 -39.73 36.04 -22.58
CA VAL A 19 -38.35 36.28 -22.98
C VAL A 19 -37.85 34.97 -23.59
N ALA A 20 -37.83 34.93 -24.92
CA ALA A 20 -37.09 33.93 -25.69
C ALA A 20 -35.60 34.17 -25.44
N GLY A 21 -35.13 33.74 -24.26
CA GLY A 21 -33.71 33.58 -24.00
C GLY A 21 -33.22 32.45 -24.88
N CYS A 22 -32.42 32.79 -25.88
CA CYS A 22 -31.60 31.82 -26.60
C CYS A 22 -30.62 31.24 -25.57
N GLY A 23 -31.07 30.23 -24.83
CA GLY A 23 -30.17 29.38 -24.07
C GLY A 23 -29.26 28.73 -25.08
N GLN A 24 -28.02 29.23 -25.20
CA GLN A 24 -26.93 28.34 -25.52
C GLN A 24 -26.97 27.27 -24.44
N LEU A 25 -27.61 26.14 -24.78
CA LEU A 25 -27.29 24.87 -24.18
C LEU A 25 -25.78 24.79 -24.27
N VAL A 26 -25.09 25.01 -23.15
CA VAL A 26 -23.77 24.43 -22.95
C VAL A 26 -24.03 22.96 -23.23
N ARG A 27 -23.67 22.50 -24.43
CA ARG A 27 -23.54 21.07 -24.67
C ARG A 27 -22.43 20.69 -23.72
N ASP A 28 -22.78 20.20 -22.54
CA ASP A 28 -21.84 19.47 -21.71
C ASP A 28 -21.11 18.52 -22.65
N ASN A 29 -19.76 18.55 -22.62
CA ASN A 29 -18.89 17.70 -23.44
C ASN A 29 -19.12 16.23 -23.05
N MET A 30 -20.28 15.70 -23.43
CA MET A 30 -20.75 14.37 -23.12
C MET A 30 -20.43 13.46 -24.30
N ILE A 31 -19.85 12.32 -23.97
CA ILE A 31 -19.51 11.26 -24.89
C ILE A 31 -20.36 10.04 -24.58
N THR A 32 -21.06 9.54 -25.60
CA THR A 32 -21.74 8.24 -25.52
C THR A 32 -20.76 7.14 -25.88
N ILE A 33 -20.38 6.33 -24.89
CA ILE A 33 -19.44 5.21 -25.05
C ILE A 33 -20.19 3.97 -25.55
N ALA A 34 -21.32 3.66 -24.91
CA ALA A 34 -22.22 2.59 -25.30
C ALA A 34 -23.67 3.00 -25.11
N GLN A 35 -24.56 2.41 -25.90
CA GLN A 35 -26.00 2.60 -25.77
C GLN A 35 -26.71 1.27 -26.03
N ASN A 36 -27.51 0.81 -25.08
CA ASN A 36 -28.29 -0.43 -25.17
C ASN A 36 -27.44 -1.65 -25.59
N GLY A 37 -26.23 -1.77 -25.07
CA GLY A 37 -25.31 -2.88 -25.38
C GLY A 37 -24.59 -2.78 -26.72
N ALA A 38 -24.71 -1.64 -27.43
CA ALA A 38 -23.97 -1.37 -28.66
C ALA A 38 -22.88 -0.31 -28.43
N ALA A 39 -21.67 -0.57 -28.93
CA ALA A 39 -20.55 0.38 -28.86
C ALA A 39 -20.84 1.61 -29.74
N LYS A 40 -20.74 2.79 -29.14
CA LYS A 40 -20.88 4.10 -29.81
C LYS A 40 -19.58 4.87 -29.90
N ALA A 41 -18.55 4.43 -29.15
CA ALA A 41 -17.20 4.93 -29.24
C ALA A 41 -16.23 3.91 -29.86
N VAL A 42 -15.07 4.41 -30.30
CA VAL A 42 -13.90 3.63 -30.72
C VAL A 42 -12.73 3.95 -29.81
N ILE A 43 -11.91 2.95 -29.47
CA ILE A 43 -10.67 3.16 -28.72
C ILE A 43 -9.56 3.47 -29.72
N VAL A 44 -8.84 4.56 -29.52
CA VAL A 44 -7.74 5.00 -30.38
C VAL A 44 -6.45 5.00 -29.58
N VAL A 45 -5.44 4.31 -30.11
CA VAL A 45 -4.08 4.27 -29.56
C VAL A 45 -3.11 4.58 -30.71
N ALA A 46 -2.08 5.38 -30.47
CA ALA A 46 -1.15 5.76 -31.54
C ALA A 46 -0.42 4.54 -32.11
N ALA A 47 -0.04 4.59 -33.40
CA ALA A 47 0.63 3.46 -34.06
C ALA A 47 2.01 3.15 -33.45
N ASP A 48 2.69 4.17 -32.95
CA ASP A 48 4.00 4.13 -32.29
C ASP A 48 3.92 4.02 -30.76
N ALA A 49 2.71 3.83 -30.19
CA ALA A 49 2.48 3.74 -28.76
C ALA A 49 3.35 2.68 -28.07
N GLY A 50 3.66 2.84 -26.78
CA GLY A 50 4.42 1.85 -26.02
C GLY A 50 3.61 0.58 -25.71
N GLU A 51 4.27 -0.49 -25.22
CA GLU A 51 3.56 -1.67 -24.72
C GLU A 51 2.55 -1.36 -23.60
N PRO A 52 2.88 -0.49 -22.60
CA PRO A 52 1.91 -0.10 -21.57
C PRO A 52 0.63 0.52 -22.12
N GLU A 53 0.72 1.33 -23.16
CA GLU A 53 -0.42 2.05 -23.72
C GLU A 53 -1.31 1.13 -24.55
N ARG A 54 -0.69 0.22 -25.33
CA ARG A 54 -1.42 -0.84 -26.02
C ARG A 54 -2.12 -1.76 -25.03
N HIS A 55 -1.46 -2.10 -23.93
CA HIS A 55 -2.07 -2.89 -22.87
C HIS A 55 -3.23 -2.14 -22.20
N ALA A 56 -3.07 -0.84 -21.90
CA ALA A 56 -4.13 0.01 -21.37
C ALA A 56 -5.37 0.07 -22.29
N ALA A 57 -5.16 0.21 -23.61
CA ALA A 57 -6.24 0.20 -24.59
C ALA A 57 -6.98 -1.16 -24.61
N LYS A 58 -6.25 -2.27 -24.46
CA LYS A 58 -6.84 -3.61 -24.35
C LYS A 58 -7.65 -3.79 -23.07
N GLU A 59 -7.10 -3.40 -21.91
CA GLU A 59 -7.81 -3.46 -20.62
C GLU A 59 -9.08 -2.61 -20.67
N LEU A 60 -9.02 -1.41 -21.25
CA LEU A 60 -10.19 -0.57 -21.45
C LEU A 60 -11.27 -1.26 -22.29
N ALA A 61 -10.89 -1.87 -23.42
CA ALA A 61 -11.81 -2.61 -24.27
C ALA A 61 -12.46 -3.79 -23.53
N ASP A 62 -11.64 -4.60 -22.84
CA ASP A 62 -12.08 -5.80 -22.12
C ASP A 62 -13.04 -5.45 -20.97
N PHE A 63 -12.75 -4.40 -20.20
CA PHE A 63 -13.65 -3.97 -19.12
C PHE A 63 -14.90 -3.29 -19.64
N LEU A 64 -14.82 -2.46 -20.69
CA LEU A 64 -16.02 -1.89 -21.31
C LEU A 64 -16.94 -2.98 -21.88
N GLN A 65 -16.38 -4.06 -22.42
CA GLN A 65 -17.18 -5.22 -22.83
C GLN A 65 -17.85 -5.90 -21.65
N GLN A 66 -17.12 -6.13 -20.55
CA GLN A 66 -17.71 -6.70 -19.34
C GLN A 66 -18.80 -5.80 -18.74
N ILE A 67 -18.64 -4.47 -18.83
CA ILE A 67 -19.59 -3.50 -18.29
C ILE A 67 -20.84 -3.40 -19.15
N THR A 68 -20.67 -3.26 -20.46
CA THR A 68 -21.74 -2.86 -21.38
C THR A 68 -22.32 -4.02 -22.18
N GLY A 69 -21.59 -5.13 -22.32
CA GLY A 69 -21.87 -6.21 -23.25
C GLY A 69 -21.42 -5.94 -24.70
N ALA A 70 -20.98 -4.71 -25.02
CA ALA A 70 -20.57 -4.33 -26.36
C ALA A 70 -19.10 -4.68 -26.63
N THR A 71 -18.78 -5.04 -27.88
CA THR A 71 -17.39 -5.18 -28.33
C THR A 71 -16.85 -3.83 -28.81
N PHE A 72 -15.67 -3.45 -28.33
CA PHE A 72 -15.01 -2.19 -28.69
C PHE A 72 -13.83 -2.43 -29.62
N GLU A 73 -13.79 -1.69 -30.72
CA GLU A 73 -12.67 -1.71 -31.67
C GLU A 73 -11.51 -0.85 -31.13
N ILE A 74 -10.28 -1.34 -31.29
CA ILE A 74 -9.04 -0.58 -31.06
C ILE A 74 -8.45 -0.24 -32.43
N LYS A 75 -8.21 1.05 -32.71
CA LYS A 75 -7.69 1.51 -34.01
C LYS A 75 -6.52 2.49 -33.86
N PRO A 76 -5.59 2.51 -34.85
CA PRO A 76 -4.48 3.46 -34.87
C PRO A 76 -4.89 4.89 -35.27
N ALA A 77 -6.06 5.04 -35.91
CA ALA A 77 -6.61 6.32 -36.36
C ALA A 77 -8.14 6.30 -36.32
N ALA A 78 -8.74 7.49 -36.36
CA ALA A 78 -10.18 7.69 -36.16
C ALA A 78 -11.08 6.91 -37.14
N ALA A 79 -12.27 6.54 -36.68
CA ALA A 79 -13.39 6.12 -37.52
C ALA A 79 -14.40 7.28 -37.61
N LYS A 80 -14.83 7.67 -38.82
CA LYS A 80 -15.84 8.72 -39.00
C LYS A 80 -17.15 8.34 -38.30
N GLY A 81 -17.76 9.27 -37.56
CA GLY A 81 -19.10 9.14 -36.97
C GLY A 81 -19.20 8.35 -35.66
N LYS A 82 -18.08 8.02 -35.00
CA LYS A 82 -18.03 7.48 -33.64
C LYS A 82 -17.24 8.43 -32.74
N SER A 83 -17.66 8.53 -31.48
CA SER A 83 -16.85 9.18 -30.45
C SER A 83 -15.52 8.46 -30.23
N ARG A 84 -14.48 9.14 -29.72
CA ARG A 84 -13.15 8.54 -29.55
C ARG A 84 -12.72 8.48 -28.08
N LEU A 85 -12.21 7.33 -27.67
CA LEU A 85 -11.48 7.16 -26.41
C LEU A 85 -9.99 7.14 -26.75
N LEU A 86 -9.30 8.25 -26.52
CA LEU A 86 -7.91 8.47 -26.90
C LEU A 86 -7.00 7.98 -25.77
N VAL A 87 -6.31 6.87 -25.99
CA VAL A 87 -5.46 6.21 -24.99
C VAL A 87 -3.99 6.53 -25.26
N GLY A 88 -3.38 7.29 -24.35
CA GLY A 88 -1.98 7.72 -24.39
C GLY A 88 -1.73 9.11 -25.00
N PRO A 89 -0.58 9.75 -24.72
CA PRO A 89 -0.27 11.11 -25.17
C PRO A 89 -0.30 11.28 -26.69
N GLY A 90 0.18 10.27 -27.45
CA GLY A 90 0.15 10.30 -28.90
C GLY A 90 -1.27 10.37 -29.47
N ALA A 91 -2.20 9.59 -28.90
CA ALA A 91 -3.61 9.61 -29.30
C ALA A 91 -4.30 10.90 -28.84
N ALA A 92 -3.97 11.43 -27.66
CA ALA A 92 -4.54 12.67 -27.12
C ALA A 92 -4.34 13.88 -28.06
N ARG A 93 -3.23 13.92 -28.80
CA ARG A 93 -2.94 14.97 -29.80
C ARG A 93 -3.96 15.07 -30.94
N LEU A 94 -4.77 14.03 -31.16
CA LEU A 94 -5.86 14.04 -32.13
C LEU A 94 -7.07 14.88 -31.72
N ALA A 95 -7.19 15.19 -30.43
CA ALA A 95 -8.21 16.11 -29.89
C ALA A 95 -7.59 17.46 -29.49
N GLN A 96 -6.36 17.44 -28.97
CA GLN A 96 -5.66 18.62 -28.50
C GLN A 96 -4.20 18.59 -29.00
N ALA A 97 -3.92 19.29 -30.09
CA ALA A 97 -2.63 19.20 -30.80
C ALA A 97 -1.39 19.54 -29.94
N ASP A 98 -1.55 20.41 -28.95
CA ASP A 98 -0.52 20.84 -28.00
C ASP A 98 -0.45 19.98 -26.71
N PHE A 99 -1.17 18.85 -26.66
CA PHE A 99 -1.13 17.95 -25.50
C PHE A 99 0.32 17.50 -25.21
N SER A 100 0.74 17.70 -23.97
CA SER A 100 2.02 17.23 -23.44
C SER A 100 1.82 16.42 -22.15
N ALA A 101 2.68 15.42 -21.95
CA ALA A 101 2.80 14.66 -20.71
C ALA A 101 3.93 15.19 -19.81
N ASP A 102 4.55 16.32 -20.19
CA ASP A 102 5.61 16.95 -19.40
C ASP A 102 5.08 17.33 -18.01
N GLY A 103 5.91 17.10 -16.99
CA GLY A 103 5.53 17.34 -15.59
C GLY A 103 4.66 16.25 -14.94
N LEU A 104 4.19 15.24 -15.69
CA LEU A 104 3.42 14.13 -15.12
C LEU A 104 4.29 13.04 -14.45
N GLY A 105 5.61 13.08 -14.66
CA GLY A 105 6.51 12.03 -14.19
C GLY A 105 6.15 10.66 -14.79
N ALA A 106 6.37 9.58 -14.04
CA ALA A 106 6.14 8.23 -14.55
C ALA A 106 4.68 7.74 -14.45
N ASP A 107 3.92 8.36 -13.54
CA ASP A 107 2.66 7.83 -13.04
C ASP A 107 1.51 8.84 -13.11
N GLY A 108 1.78 10.12 -13.39
CA GLY A 108 0.75 11.16 -13.48
C GLY A 108 -0.21 10.93 -14.63
N ILE A 109 -1.46 11.37 -14.45
CA ILE A 109 -2.60 11.07 -15.32
C ILE A 109 -3.34 12.33 -15.74
N VAL A 110 -3.95 12.25 -16.92
CA VAL A 110 -4.92 13.21 -17.45
C VAL A 110 -6.13 12.43 -17.98
N ILE A 111 -7.31 12.75 -17.47
CA ILE A 111 -8.61 12.22 -17.92
C ILE A 111 -9.50 13.42 -18.23
N ARG A 112 -9.79 13.68 -19.51
CA ARG A 112 -10.62 14.84 -19.84
C ARG A 112 -11.46 14.68 -21.09
N ASN A 113 -12.62 15.32 -21.09
CA ASN A 113 -13.44 15.46 -22.29
C ASN A 113 -12.93 16.63 -23.16
N VAL A 114 -12.74 16.39 -24.46
CA VAL A 114 -12.41 17.43 -25.45
C VAL A 114 -13.36 17.27 -26.63
N GLY A 115 -14.39 18.11 -26.70
CA GLY A 115 -15.46 17.95 -27.68
C GLY A 115 -16.16 16.59 -27.52
N GLU A 116 -16.14 15.77 -28.58
CA GLU A 116 -16.72 14.41 -28.59
C GLU A 116 -15.69 13.32 -28.21
N ASP A 117 -14.52 13.71 -27.72
CA ASP A 117 -13.45 12.80 -27.34
C ASP A 117 -13.27 12.72 -25.83
N LEU A 118 -12.81 11.56 -25.37
CA LEU A 118 -12.30 11.34 -24.02
C LEU A 118 -10.81 11.02 -24.10
N VAL A 119 -9.98 11.88 -23.53
CA VAL A 119 -8.54 11.65 -23.36
C VAL A 119 -8.31 10.84 -22.09
N LEU A 120 -7.54 9.76 -22.21
CA LEU A 120 -7.03 8.90 -21.14
C LEU A 120 -5.51 8.74 -21.36
N ALA A 121 -4.74 9.67 -20.82
CA ALA A 121 -3.30 9.76 -21.08
C ALA A 121 -2.52 9.99 -19.79
N GLY A 122 -1.20 9.77 -19.82
CA GLY A 122 -0.36 10.06 -18.68
C GLY A 122 1.13 9.95 -19.01
N GLY A 123 1.96 10.20 -18.01
CA GLY A 123 3.40 10.08 -18.12
C GLY A 123 3.88 8.63 -18.31
N HIS A 124 5.07 8.45 -18.90
CA HIS A 124 5.60 7.12 -19.19
C HIS A 124 6.44 6.57 -18.02
N PRO A 125 6.35 5.26 -17.70
CA PRO A 125 5.65 4.24 -18.48
C PRO A 125 4.22 3.90 -18.01
N ARG A 126 3.74 4.36 -16.84
CA ARG A 126 2.51 3.83 -16.22
C ARG A 126 1.31 4.78 -16.23
N GLY A 127 1.51 6.08 -16.39
CA GLY A 127 0.44 7.09 -16.32
C GLY A 127 -0.77 6.77 -17.20
N THR A 128 -0.57 6.34 -18.45
CA THR A 128 -1.70 5.94 -19.33
C THR A 128 -2.50 4.75 -18.80
N LEU A 129 -1.84 3.73 -18.22
CA LEU A 129 -2.53 2.60 -17.56
C LEU A 129 -3.36 3.12 -16.37
N TYR A 130 -2.76 3.97 -15.55
CA TYR A 130 -3.43 4.52 -14.37
C TYR A 130 -4.58 5.47 -14.73
N ALA A 131 -4.50 6.20 -15.84
CA ALA A 131 -5.62 7.00 -16.35
C ALA A 131 -6.81 6.10 -16.74
N VAL A 132 -6.54 5.00 -17.45
CA VAL A 132 -7.57 3.99 -17.80
C VAL A 132 -8.18 3.37 -16.54
N TYR A 133 -7.36 2.93 -15.58
CA TYR A 133 -7.88 2.30 -14.37
C TYR A 133 -8.63 3.27 -13.47
N THR A 134 -8.20 4.54 -13.39
CA THR A 134 -8.92 5.59 -12.67
C THR A 134 -10.27 5.87 -13.33
N PHE A 135 -10.35 5.95 -14.66
CA PHE A 135 -11.61 6.11 -15.37
C PHE A 135 -12.57 4.91 -15.12
N LEU A 136 -12.05 3.69 -15.21
CA LEU A 136 -12.83 2.47 -14.93
C LEU A 136 -13.33 2.45 -13.47
N GLU A 137 -12.50 2.86 -12.52
CA GLU A 137 -12.80 2.87 -11.10
C GLU A 137 -13.79 3.99 -10.73
N ASP A 138 -13.43 5.24 -11.00
CA ASP A 138 -14.12 6.41 -10.45
C ASP A 138 -15.33 6.80 -11.28
N ASN A 139 -15.31 6.56 -12.60
CA ASN A 139 -16.41 6.95 -13.48
C ASN A 139 -17.34 5.78 -13.84
N LEU A 140 -16.80 4.56 -13.93
CA LEU A 140 -17.60 3.39 -14.33
C LEU A 140 -17.96 2.46 -13.16
N GLY A 141 -17.22 2.50 -12.05
CA GLY A 141 -17.50 1.78 -10.81
C GLY A 141 -16.83 0.41 -10.69
N CYS A 142 -15.78 0.14 -11.46
CA CYS A 142 -14.98 -1.07 -11.31
C CYS A 142 -14.23 -1.08 -9.97
N ARG A 143 -14.13 -2.24 -9.35
CA ARG A 143 -13.32 -2.45 -8.14
C ARG A 143 -12.58 -3.78 -8.23
N TRP A 144 -11.30 -3.76 -7.87
CA TRP A 144 -10.44 -4.95 -7.80
C TRP A 144 -10.02 -5.16 -6.35
N TRP A 145 -10.87 -5.82 -5.58
CA TRP A 145 -10.74 -5.97 -4.13
C TRP A 145 -9.55 -6.85 -3.74
N SER A 146 -9.32 -7.94 -4.47
CA SER A 146 -8.18 -8.85 -4.30
C SER A 146 -7.77 -9.43 -5.64
N SER A 147 -6.66 -10.18 -5.69
CA SER A 147 -6.18 -10.88 -6.90
C SER A 147 -7.24 -11.80 -7.53
N LYS A 148 -8.27 -12.18 -6.76
CA LYS A 148 -9.34 -13.11 -7.18
C LYS A 148 -10.73 -12.52 -7.16
N VAL A 149 -10.93 -11.33 -6.60
CA VAL A 149 -12.27 -10.77 -6.37
C VAL A 149 -12.36 -9.37 -6.95
N SER A 150 -13.32 -9.17 -7.84
CA SER A 150 -13.59 -7.89 -8.49
C SER A 150 -15.10 -7.63 -8.54
N THR A 151 -15.49 -6.37 -8.54
CA THR A 151 -16.86 -5.94 -8.86
C THR A 151 -16.82 -5.16 -10.17
N ILE A 152 -17.46 -5.70 -11.21
CA ILE A 152 -17.58 -5.07 -12.53
C ILE A 152 -19.06 -4.76 -12.78
N PRO A 153 -19.48 -3.48 -12.77
CA PRO A 153 -20.88 -3.10 -12.94
C PRO A 153 -21.45 -3.53 -14.28
N LYS A 154 -22.76 -3.78 -14.36
CA LYS A 154 -23.47 -4.03 -15.63
C LYS A 154 -24.29 -2.81 -16.04
N LYS A 155 -23.82 -2.09 -17.05
CA LYS A 155 -24.38 -0.83 -17.55
C LYS A 155 -24.39 -0.86 -19.08
N PRO A 156 -25.48 -1.30 -19.75
CA PRO A 156 -25.53 -1.40 -21.22
C PRO A 156 -25.48 -0.04 -21.93
N THR A 157 -25.77 1.04 -21.20
CA THR A 157 -25.62 2.42 -21.67
C THR A 157 -24.63 3.15 -20.77
N VAL A 158 -23.62 3.74 -21.39
CA VAL A 158 -22.57 4.53 -20.72
C VAL A 158 -22.43 5.85 -21.45
N VAL A 159 -22.77 6.93 -20.75
CA VAL A 159 -22.57 8.31 -21.16
C VAL A 159 -21.75 8.97 -20.07
N VAL A 160 -20.65 9.61 -20.44
CA VAL A 160 -19.78 10.35 -19.50
C VAL A 160 -19.55 11.74 -20.04
N GLY A 161 -19.34 12.72 -19.16
CA GLY A 161 -19.06 14.10 -19.55
C GLY A 161 -18.57 14.91 -18.37
N GLY A 162 -18.05 16.10 -18.65
CA GLY A 162 -17.54 17.01 -17.61
C GLY A 162 -16.30 16.50 -16.88
N LEU A 163 -15.55 15.56 -17.46
CA LEU A 163 -14.30 15.07 -16.89
C LEU A 163 -13.16 16.05 -17.20
N ASP A 164 -12.40 16.42 -16.17
CA ASP A 164 -11.17 17.22 -16.27
C ASP A 164 -10.24 16.90 -15.08
N THR A 165 -9.80 15.65 -15.00
CA THR A 165 -8.87 15.19 -13.95
C THR A 165 -7.44 15.34 -14.44
N HIS A 166 -6.63 16.02 -13.65
CA HIS A 166 -5.17 16.02 -13.76
C HIS A 166 -4.58 15.68 -12.40
N TYR A 167 -3.83 14.59 -12.30
CA TYR A 167 -3.32 14.10 -11.03
C TYR A 167 -1.90 13.55 -11.15
N VAL A 168 -1.01 13.99 -10.26
CA VAL A 168 0.36 13.45 -10.12
C VAL A 168 0.48 12.90 -8.70
N PRO A 169 0.72 11.59 -8.52
CA PRO A 169 0.79 11.01 -7.18
C PRO A 169 1.99 11.59 -6.42
N PRO A 170 1.84 11.97 -5.14
CA PRO A 170 2.93 12.55 -4.34
C PRO A 170 4.01 11.52 -3.98
N LEU A 171 3.67 10.23 -4.04
CA LEU A 171 4.57 9.10 -3.78
C LEU A 171 5.03 8.49 -5.09
N GLU A 172 6.33 8.47 -5.35
CA GLU A 172 6.92 7.82 -6.52
C GLU A 172 7.07 6.29 -6.35
N TYR A 173 7.16 5.81 -5.11
CA TYR A 173 7.27 4.38 -4.78
C TYR A 173 6.17 3.97 -3.81
N ARG A 174 5.36 3.00 -4.22
CA ARG A 174 4.14 2.56 -3.53
C ARG A 174 4.12 1.03 -3.46
N GLU A 175 4.40 0.50 -2.29
CA GLU A 175 4.47 -0.94 -2.08
C GLU A 175 3.59 -1.41 -0.91
N PRO A 176 2.30 -1.71 -1.16
CA PRO A 176 1.49 -2.49 -0.25
C PRO A 176 2.05 -3.93 -0.23
N TYR A 177 2.93 -4.24 0.72
CA TYR A 177 3.70 -5.49 0.72
C TYR A 177 2.94 -6.63 1.43
N TRP A 178 1.81 -6.99 0.84
CA TRP A 178 0.94 -8.10 1.24
C TRP A 178 0.94 -9.17 0.17
N PHE A 179 0.81 -10.45 0.52
CA PHE A 179 0.92 -11.55 -0.44
C PHE A 179 0.01 -11.39 -1.67
N ASP A 180 -1.26 -11.00 -1.45
CA ASP A 180 -2.24 -10.79 -2.51
C ASP A 180 -1.88 -9.63 -3.46
N ALA A 181 -1.16 -8.63 -2.94
CA ALA A 181 -0.73 -7.47 -3.71
C ALA A 181 0.44 -7.76 -4.67
N PHE A 182 1.00 -8.96 -4.64
CA PHE A 182 2.08 -9.35 -5.56
C PHE A 182 1.57 -9.79 -6.93
N ASP A 183 0.28 -10.08 -7.04
CA ASP A 183 -0.37 -10.34 -8.33
C ASP A 183 -0.22 -9.15 -9.27
N ALA A 184 0.21 -9.41 -10.50
CA ALA A 184 0.57 -8.37 -11.46
C ALA A 184 -0.63 -7.51 -11.88
N ASP A 185 -1.79 -8.15 -12.10
CA ASP A 185 -2.99 -7.46 -12.55
C ASP A 185 -3.60 -6.65 -11.42
N TRP A 186 -3.70 -7.23 -10.23
CA TRP A 186 -4.17 -6.51 -9.05
C TRP A 186 -3.29 -5.30 -8.75
N ALA A 187 -1.97 -5.46 -8.79
CA ALA A 187 -1.02 -4.40 -8.48
C ALA A 187 -1.14 -3.22 -9.45
N VAL A 188 -1.17 -3.47 -10.77
CA VAL A 188 -1.26 -2.38 -11.76
C VAL A 188 -2.63 -1.68 -11.70
N ARG A 189 -3.72 -2.43 -11.51
CA ARG A 189 -5.08 -1.90 -11.39
C ARG A 189 -5.26 -1.04 -10.13
N ASN A 190 -4.59 -1.41 -9.04
CA ASN A 190 -4.56 -0.66 -7.79
C ASN A 190 -3.32 0.25 -7.65
N LYS A 191 -2.60 0.49 -8.75
CA LYS A 191 -1.57 1.53 -8.88
C LYS A 191 -0.35 1.36 -7.95
N ALA A 192 -0.09 0.12 -7.53
CA ALA A 192 1.14 -0.28 -6.85
C ALA A 192 2.30 -0.42 -7.87
N ASN A 193 3.51 -0.02 -7.49
CA ASN A 193 4.69 -0.03 -8.37
C ASN A 193 6.00 -0.42 -7.65
N GLY A 194 5.90 -0.94 -6.43
CA GLY A 194 7.01 -1.42 -5.62
C GLY A 194 7.81 -2.57 -6.24
N GLN A 195 8.84 -3.04 -5.54
CA GLN A 195 9.79 -4.01 -6.07
C GLN A 195 9.19 -5.42 -6.22
N ARG A 196 8.28 -5.81 -5.32
CA ARG A 196 7.81 -7.19 -5.23
C ARG A 196 6.72 -7.58 -6.22
N PRO A 197 5.71 -6.76 -6.54
CA PRO A 197 4.70 -7.10 -7.52
C PRO A 197 5.29 -7.64 -8.83
N ALA A 198 4.61 -8.61 -9.45
CA ALA A 198 5.04 -9.27 -10.68
C ALA A 198 4.78 -8.41 -11.94
N LEU A 199 5.09 -7.11 -11.89
CA LEU A 199 4.90 -6.17 -12.98
C LEU A 199 5.97 -6.38 -14.07
N ASP A 200 5.49 -6.61 -15.29
CA ASP A 200 6.26 -6.74 -16.52
C ASP A 200 6.22 -5.43 -17.34
N ALA A 201 6.95 -5.39 -18.46
CA ALA A 201 7.06 -4.20 -19.31
C ALA A 201 5.70 -3.70 -19.81
N ARG A 202 4.79 -4.61 -20.20
CA ARG A 202 3.41 -4.27 -20.63
C ARG A 202 2.55 -3.65 -19.53
N ARG A 203 2.87 -3.86 -18.25
CA ARG A 203 2.21 -3.20 -17.11
C ARG A 203 3.00 -1.99 -16.61
N GLY A 204 3.96 -1.50 -17.41
CA GLY A 204 4.77 -0.32 -17.12
C GLY A 204 5.87 -0.56 -16.07
N GLY A 205 6.22 -1.83 -15.81
CA GLY A 205 7.34 -2.20 -14.95
C GLY A 205 7.20 -1.72 -13.50
N LYS A 206 8.33 -1.68 -12.80
CA LYS A 206 8.40 -1.42 -11.35
C LYS A 206 9.74 -0.81 -10.96
N HIS A 207 9.84 -0.37 -9.71
CA HIS A 207 11.12 -0.05 -9.10
C HIS A 207 11.94 -1.33 -8.88
N ILE A 208 13.22 -1.31 -9.24
CA ILE A 208 14.11 -2.47 -9.11
C ILE A 208 15.29 -2.05 -8.25
N TYR A 209 15.48 -2.76 -7.14
CA TYR A 209 16.65 -2.57 -6.30
C TYR A 209 17.78 -3.52 -6.70
N GLU A 210 18.99 -2.99 -6.77
CA GLU A 210 20.22 -3.77 -6.60
C GLU A 210 20.55 -3.90 -5.11
N GLY A 211 20.52 -5.13 -4.60
CA GLY A 211 20.43 -5.41 -3.17
C GLY A 211 19.05 -5.06 -2.60
N PHE A 212 18.90 -5.08 -1.27
CA PHE A 212 17.76 -4.50 -0.55
C PHE A 212 18.08 -4.50 0.94
N VAL A 213 18.47 -3.34 1.46
CA VAL A 213 18.98 -3.11 2.83
C VAL A 213 20.12 -4.04 3.27
N HIS A 214 20.74 -3.74 4.41
CA HIS A 214 21.81 -4.56 5.03
C HIS A 214 22.91 -5.05 4.07
N THR A 215 23.30 -4.20 3.10
CA THR A 215 24.16 -4.59 1.98
C THR A 215 25.65 -4.46 2.24
N PHE A 216 26.10 -3.87 3.35
CA PHE A 216 27.52 -3.70 3.65
C PHE A 216 28.31 -5.01 3.55
N ASN A 217 27.86 -6.10 4.19
CA ASN A 217 28.55 -7.39 4.08
C ASN A 217 28.35 -8.08 2.72
N ARG A 218 27.35 -7.70 1.92
CA ARG A 218 27.24 -8.19 0.53
C ARG A 218 28.25 -7.49 -0.39
N LEU A 219 28.48 -6.20 -0.17
CA LEU A 219 29.40 -5.38 -0.95
C LEU A 219 30.86 -5.58 -0.51
N ILE A 220 31.10 -5.80 0.79
CA ILE A 220 32.40 -6.08 1.39
C ILE A 220 32.26 -7.31 2.29
N PRO A 221 32.27 -8.54 1.74
CA PRO A 221 32.13 -9.77 2.52
C PRO A 221 33.29 -9.97 3.50
N PRO A 222 33.03 -10.06 4.82
CA PRO A 222 34.08 -10.25 5.83
C PRO A 222 34.95 -11.48 5.59
N GLU A 223 34.36 -12.59 5.16
CA GLU A 223 35.03 -13.85 4.86
C GLU A 223 36.09 -13.71 3.75
N ARG A 224 35.94 -12.68 2.89
CA ARG A 224 36.88 -12.39 1.81
C ARG A 224 37.93 -11.36 2.22
N TYR A 225 37.54 -10.31 2.96
CA TYR A 225 38.39 -9.14 3.14
C TYR A 225 38.94 -8.96 4.56
N PHE A 226 38.32 -9.52 5.60
CA PHE A 226 38.69 -9.17 6.98
C PHE A 226 40.10 -9.64 7.38
N LYS A 227 40.54 -10.79 6.87
CA LYS A 227 41.87 -11.34 7.19
C LYS A 227 43.00 -10.42 6.74
N ASP A 228 42.89 -9.91 5.51
CA ASP A 228 43.94 -9.11 4.88
C ASP A 228 43.74 -7.60 5.11
N HIS A 229 42.50 -7.19 5.38
CA HIS A 229 42.10 -5.80 5.58
C HIS A 229 41.21 -5.61 6.83
N PRO A 230 41.68 -5.95 8.04
CA PRO A 230 40.88 -5.76 9.26
C PRO A 230 40.48 -4.29 9.50
N GLU A 231 41.27 -3.33 9.01
CA GLU A 231 41.03 -1.89 9.09
C GLU A 231 39.84 -1.39 8.26
N TRP A 232 39.29 -2.22 7.37
CA TRP A 232 38.06 -1.92 6.61
C TRP A 232 36.80 -2.10 7.46
N PHE A 233 36.90 -2.76 8.60
CA PHE A 233 35.77 -3.12 9.46
C PHE A 233 35.79 -2.31 10.76
N SER A 234 34.67 -2.35 11.50
CA SER A 234 34.53 -1.62 12.75
C SER A 234 35.69 -1.89 13.71
N GLU A 235 36.22 -0.81 14.28
CA GLU A 235 36.97 -0.86 15.53
C GLU A 235 35.97 -0.74 16.67
N ILE A 236 36.00 -1.69 17.60
CA ILE A 236 35.19 -1.67 18.82
C ILE A 236 36.12 -1.91 19.99
N GLU A 237 36.12 -0.99 20.96
CA GLU A 237 37.02 -1.07 22.13
C GLU A 237 38.49 -1.28 21.73
N GLY A 238 38.93 -0.57 20.69
CA GLY A 238 40.30 -0.65 20.15
C GLY A 238 40.63 -1.91 19.33
N LYS A 239 39.66 -2.80 19.09
CA LYS A 239 39.86 -4.04 18.31
C LYS A 239 39.05 -4.03 17.02
N ARG A 240 39.69 -4.38 15.90
CA ARG A 240 39.00 -4.61 14.62
C ARG A 240 38.19 -5.89 14.67
N THR A 241 36.94 -5.82 14.22
CA THR A 241 36.05 -6.99 14.21
C THR A 241 35.04 -6.91 13.08
N SER A 242 34.73 -8.07 12.50
CA SER A 242 33.61 -8.27 11.58
C SER A 242 32.40 -8.93 12.23
N ASN A 243 32.51 -9.37 13.49
CA ASN A 243 31.46 -10.11 14.17
C ASN A 243 30.33 -9.18 14.63
N ARG A 244 29.14 -9.32 14.02
CA ARG A 244 27.97 -8.44 14.25
C ARG A 244 28.36 -6.97 14.20
N ALA A 245 29.19 -6.62 13.22
CA ALA A 245 29.83 -5.32 13.08
C ALA A 245 29.43 -4.62 11.77
N GLN A 246 29.99 -3.43 11.58
CA GLN A 246 29.82 -2.59 10.40
C GLN A 246 31.16 -2.40 9.68
N LEU A 247 31.15 -1.55 8.66
CA LEU A 247 32.36 -1.12 7.94
C LEU A 247 32.93 0.16 8.56
N CYS A 248 34.23 0.38 8.38
CA CYS A 248 34.90 1.62 8.73
C CYS A 248 34.71 2.64 7.59
N LEU A 249 33.68 3.47 7.67
CA LEU A 249 33.26 4.39 6.60
C LEU A 249 34.24 5.56 6.34
N THR A 250 35.35 5.63 7.06
CA THR A 250 36.44 6.60 6.83
C THR A 250 37.69 5.95 6.21
N ASN A 251 37.62 4.67 5.83
CA ASN A 251 38.71 3.96 5.17
C ASN A 251 38.60 4.09 3.64
N GLU A 252 39.56 4.76 3.02
CA GLU A 252 39.58 5.04 1.58
C GLU A 252 39.72 3.78 0.72
N GLN A 253 40.57 2.81 1.13
CA GLN A 253 40.75 1.58 0.35
C GLN A 253 39.48 0.71 0.36
N MET A 254 38.81 0.64 1.51
CA MET A 254 37.49 0.00 1.64
C MET A 254 36.46 0.67 0.73
N TYR A 255 36.40 2.01 0.74
CA TYR A 255 35.51 2.79 -0.10
C TYR A 255 35.69 2.45 -1.58
N GLN A 256 36.93 2.49 -2.09
CA GLN A 256 37.24 2.17 -3.48
C GLN A 256 36.85 0.72 -3.85
N GLN A 257 37.08 -0.23 -2.93
CA GLN A 257 36.69 -1.62 -3.16
C GLN A 257 35.15 -1.80 -3.14
N LEU A 258 34.43 -1.05 -2.30
CA LEU A 258 32.97 -1.06 -2.26
C LEU A 258 32.40 -0.51 -3.57
N LEU A 259 32.92 0.63 -4.03
CA LEU A 259 32.51 1.26 -5.29
C LEU A 259 32.73 0.30 -6.47
N LYS A 260 33.89 -0.37 -6.54
CA LYS A 260 34.17 -1.38 -7.56
C LYS A 260 33.14 -2.52 -7.55
N ASN A 261 32.80 -3.04 -6.37
CA ASN A 261 31.83 -4.14 -6.24
C ASN A 261 30.42 -3.70 -6.60
N LEU A 262 30.02 -2.49 -6.19
CA LEU A 262 28.72 -1.90 -6.53
C LEU A 262 28.57 -1.67 -8.04
N LYS A 263 29.55 -1.02 -8.68
CA LYS A 263 29.53 -0.80 -10.15
C LYS A 263 29.46 -2.13 -10.91
N ALA A 264 30.16 -3.16 -10.44
CA ALA A 264 30.06 -4.49 -11.04
C ALA A 264 28.65 -5.10 -10.89
N GLN A 265 28.00 -4.94 -9.74
CA GLN A 265 26.61 -5.37 -9.55
C GLN A 265 25.64 -4.62 -10.46
N LEU A 266 25.78 -3.28 -10.56
CA LEU A 266 24.93 -2.46 -11.42
C LEU A 266 25.08 -2.76 -12.92
N ARG A 267 26.31 -3.00 -13.41
CA ARG A 267 26.54 -3.46 -14.80
C ARG A 267 25.83 -4.78 -15.09
N ASN A 268 25.74 -5.66 -14.10
CA ASN A 268 25.04 -6.94 -14.20
C ASN A 268 23.52 -6.84 -13.98
N ASN A 269 23.02 -5.66 -13.60
CA ASN A 269 21.60 -5.38 -13.38
C ASN A 269 21.22 -4.01 -13.96
N PRO A 270 21.22 -3.85 -15.30
CA PRO A 270 20.95 -2.56 -15.96
C PRO A 270 19.52 -2.06 -15.77
N ALA A 271 18.62 -2.88 -15.22
CA ALA A 271 17.24 -2.51 -14.94
C ALA A 271 17.07 -1.86 -13.54
N ALA A 272 18.11 -1.88 -12.70
CA ALA A 272 18.06 -1.27 -11.38
C ALA A 272 17.77 0.24 -11.48
N THR A 273 16.84 0.70 -10.67
CA THR A 273 16.55 2.13 -10.48
C THR A 273 17.04 2.64 -9.13
N ILE A 274 17.33 1.71 -8.20
CA ILE A 274 17.81 1.99 -6.86
C ILE A 274 18.90 0.97 -6.51
N ALA A 275 19.94 1.39 -5.81
CA ALA A 275 20.96 0.49 -5.27
C ALA A 275 21.11 0.72 -3.76
N SER A 276 21.06 -0.34 -2.97
CA SER A 276 21.15 -0.22 -1.52
C SER A 276 22.60 -0.21 -1.07
N VAL A 277 23.02 0.84 -0.37
CA VAL A 277 24.31 0.96 0.33
C VAL A 277 24.01 1.34 1.78
N SER A 278 23.87 0.32 2.62
CA SER A 278 23.31 0.49 3.96
C SER A 278 23.96 -0.42 4.99
N GLN A 279 24.02 0.07 6.22
CA GLN A 279 24.44 -0.67 7.40
C GLN A 279 23.82 -2.07 7.50
N ASN A 280 24.62 -3.03 7.97
CA ASN A 280 24.13 -4.35 8.38
C ASN A 280 23.12 -4.22 9.54
N ASP A 281 22.33 -5.26 9.80
CA ASP A 281 21.37 -5.29 10.91
C ASP A 281 22.03 -5.49 12.28
N TRP A 282 22.99 -4.63 12.62
CA TRP A 282 23.79 -4.68 13.84
C TRP A 282 24.10 -3.29 14.38
N ARG A 283 24.29 -3.16 15.70
CA ARG A 283 24.52 -1.87 16.38
C ARG A 283 26.00 -1.47 16.53
N ARG A 284 26.96 -2.29 16.09
CA ARG A 284 28.39 -2.07 16.33
C ARG A 284 29.04 -1.26 15.19
N ASN A 285 28.67 0.02 15.06
CA ASN A 285 29.35 0.97 14.17
C ASN A 285 30.80 1.22 14.60
N CYS A 286 31.65 1.64 13.66
CA CYS A 286 33.09 1.81 13.89
C CYS A 286 33.39 2.96 14.86
N GLN A 287 34.14 2.69 15.93
CA GLN A 287 34.50 3.64 16.98
C GLN A 287 35.89 4.25 16.79
N CYS A 288 36.56 4.04 15.65
CA CYS A 288 37.88 4.60 15.43
C CYS A 288 37.85 6.14 15.48
N ALA A 289 38.99 6.76 15.79
CA ALA A 289 39.07 8.20 16.03
C ALA A 289 38.49 9.07 14.89
N LYS A 290 38.66 8.66 13.62
CA LYS A 290 38.13 9.38 12.46
C LYS A 290 36.60 9.31 12.38
N CYS A 291 36.03 8.11 12.54
CA CYS A 291 34.57 7.93 12.55
C CYS A 291 33.95 8.69 13.73
N ALA A 292 34.48 8.50 14.94
CA ALA A 292 33.97 9.14 16.15
C ALA A 292 34.03 10.69 16.08
N ALA A 293 35.06 11.26 15.46
CA ALA A 293 35.15 12.71 15.26
C ALA A 293 34.02 13.26 14.38
N ILE A 294 33.66 12.55 13.31
CA ILE A 294 32.55 12.92 12.42
C ILE A 294 31.21 12.78 13.14
N GLU A 295 30.95 11.64 13.78
CA GLU A 295 29.68 11.43 14.50
C GLU A 295 29.47 12.47 15.61
N LYS A 296 30.54 12.85 16.31
CA LYS A 296 30.50 13.93 17.31
C LYS A 296 30.15 15.28 16.69
N ALA A 297 30.75 15.64 15.54
CA ALA A 297 30.49 16.91 14.88
C ALA A 297 29.04 17.00 14.35
N GLU A 298 28.51 15.88 13.89
CA GLU A 298 27.15 15.73 13.34
C GLU A 298 26.08 15.57 14.43
N GLU A 299 26.48 15.27 15.67
CA GLU A 299 25.60 14.92 16.79
C GLU A 299 24.66 13.74 16.48
N SER A 300 25.08 12.90 15.52
CA SER A 300 24.39 11.69 15.06
C SER A 300 25.32 10.81 14.22
N PRO A 301 25.31 9.47 14.41
CA PRO A 301 25.98 8.53 13.50
C PRO A 301 25.48 8.60 12.04
N ALA A 302 24.25 9.08 11.84
CA ALA A 302 23.69 9.25 10.49
C ALA A 302 24.55 10.19 9.62
N GLY A 303 25.24 11.16 10.22
CA GLY A 303 26.06 12.10 9.46
C GLY A 303 27.29 11.43 8.82
N LEU A 304 27.91 10.45 9.49
CA LEU A 304 28.95 9.62 8.90
C LEU A 304 28.41 8.76 7.76
N MET A 305 27.25 8.14 7.96
CA MET A 305 26.57 7.36 6.92
C MET A 305 26.28 8.21 5.68
N LEU A 306 25.70 9.41 5.86
CA LEU A 306 25.38 10.32 4.76
C LEU A 306 26.61 10.80 4.00
N ARG A 307 27.69 11.16 4.69
CA ARG A 307 28.95 11.54 4.01
C ARG A 307 29.46 10.41 3.11
N PHE A 308 29.40 9.17 3.60
CA PHE A 308 29.80 7.99 2.84
C PHE A 308 28.88 7.75 1.63
N VAL A 309 27.56 7.69 1.82
CA VAL A 309 26.64 7.38 0.72
C VAL A 309 26.52 8.51 -0.29
N ASN A 310 26.72 9.77 0.12
CA ASN A 310 26.80 10.89 -0.81
C ASN A 310 27.99 10.76 -1.75
N ALA A 311 29.16 10.37 -1.22
CA ALA A 311 30.34 10.12 -2.05
C ALA A 311 30.10 8.96 -3.02
N VAL A 312 29.52 7.84 -2.54
CA VAL A 312 29.16 6.71 -3.41
C VAL A 312 28.19 7.15 -4.51
N ALA A 313 27.16 7.93 -4.16
CA ALA A 313 26.15 8.40 -5.10
C ALA A 313 26.72 9.33 -6.16
N GLU A 314 27.68 10.19 -5.79
CA GLU A 314 28.43 11.03 -6.72
C GLU A 314 29.27 10.18 -7.68
N ASP A 315 30.06 9.24 -7.16
CA ASP A 315 31.02 8.47 -7.97
C ASP A 315 30.37 7.44 -8.91
N ILE A 316 29.08 7.12 -8.74
CA ILE A 316 28.32 6.28 -9.68
C ILE A 316 27.50 7.08 -10.70
N GLU A 317 27.26 8.38 -10.46
CA GLU A 317 26.26 9.17 -11.18
C GLU A 317 26.53 9.25 -12.68
N ASP A 318 27.78 9.47 -13.09
CA ASP A 318 28.17 9.58 -14.50
C ASP A 318 27.91 8.29 -15.29
N GLU A 319 28.05 7.13 -14.65
CA GLU A 319 27.87 5.82 -15.29
C GLU A 319 26.44 5.29 -15.16
N PHE A 320 25.75 5.62 -14.06
CA PHE A 320 24.40 5.14 -13.73
C PHE A 320 23.46 6.30 -13.34
N PRO A 321 23.19 7.26 -14.25
CA PRO A 321 22.46 8.49 -13.92
C PRO A 321 21.01 8.27 -13.48
N SER A 322 20.43 7.11 -13.82
CA SER A 322 19.06 6.72 -13.44
C SER A 322 18.97 5.96 -12.11
N VAL A 323 20.10 5.72 -11.43
CA VAL A 323 20.16 4.94 -10.18
C VAL A 323 20.28 5.87 -8.97
N ALA A 324 19.36 5.74 -8.02
CA ALA A 324 19.49 6.37 -6.71
C ALA A 324 20.20 5.43 -5.71
N ILE A 325 21.02 5.98 -4.82
CA ILE A 325 21.58 5.23 -3.69
C ILE A 325 20.59 5.26 -2.53
N SER A 326 20.16 4.10 -2.06
CA SER A 326 19.34 3.97 -0.86
C SER A 326 20.19 3.62 0.36
N THR A 327 19.94 4.30 1.48
CA THR A 327 20.51 3.98 2.79
C THR A 327 19.45 3.97 3.88
N LEU A 328 19.83 3.55 5.08
CA LEU A 328 18.93 3.45 6.24
C LEU A 328 19.17 4.57 7.25
N ALA A 329 18.08 5.11 7.79
CA ALA A 329 18.02 5.78 9.08
C ALA A 329 17.35 4.81 10.07
N TYR A 330 18.15 3.88 10.61
CA TYR A 330 17.68 2.72 11.35
C TYR A 330 18.60 2.46 12.56
N GLN A 331 18.03 2.03 13.68
CA GLN A 331 18.77 1.84 14.94
C GLN A 331 19.64 3.08 15.29
N TYR A 332 20.97 2.95 15.19
CA TYR A 332 21.93 3.98 15.59
C TYR A 332 22.02 5.16 14.60
N THR A 333 21.45 5.04 13.40
CA THR A 333 21.37 6.13 12.40
C THR A 333 19.99 6.77 12.30
N ARG A 334 19.07 6.47 13.23
CA ARG A 334 17.70 7.01 13.22
C ARG A 334 17.65 8.53 13.27
N LYS A 335 18.39 9.15 14.19
CA LYS A 335 18.37 10.61 14.39
C LYS A 335 19.00 11.33 13.20
N PRO A 336 18.35 12.33 12.59
CA PRO A 336 18.95 13.11 11.51
C PRO A 336 20.21 13.85 11.99
N PRO A 337 21.25 13.97 11.15
CA PRO A 337 22.47 14.68 11.50
C PRO A 337 22.32 16.21 11.42
N ARG A 338 23.22 16.92 12.10
CA ARG A 338 23.17 18.39 12.20
C ARG A 338 23.67 19.11 10.94
N ILE A 339 24.69 18.58 10.26
CA ILE A 339 25.41 19.29 9.19
C ILE A 339 25.12 18.68 7.83
N THR A 340 25.35 17.38 7.67
CA THR A 340 25.33 16.74 6.35
C THR A 340 23.89 16.53 5.86
N LYS A 341 23.63 16.90 4.60
CA LYS A 341 22.36 16.63 3.91
C LYS A 341 22.54 15.56 2.82
N PRO A 342 21.52 14.73 2.53
CA PRO A 342 21.56 13.79 1.40
C PRO A 342 21.68 14.51 0.06
N ARG A 343 22.37 13.91 -0.92
CA ARG A 343 22.34 14.34 -2.33
C ARG A 343 20.96 14.08 -2.96
N HIS A 344 20.68 14.70 -4.12
CA HIS A 344 19.42 14.53 -4.86
C HIS A 344 19.18 13.08 -5.32
N ASN A 345 20.25 12.32 -5.54
CA ASN A 345 20.22 10.90 -5.90
C ASN A 345 20.42 9.97 -4.69
N VAL A 346 20.21 10.44 -3.45
CA VAL A 346 20.23 9.62 -2.23
C VAL A 346 18.83 9.52 -1.62
N ILE A 347 18.38 8.28 -1.40
CA ILE A 347 17.16 7.92 -0.69
C ILE A 347 17.53 7.54 0.74
N VAL A 348 16.90 8.20 1.72
CA VAL A 348 17.03 7.81 3.14
C VAL A 348 15.76 7.11 3.58
N ARG A 349 15.88 5.86 4.02
CA ARG A 349 14.75 5.02 4.45
C ARG A 349 14.69 4.92 5.98
N LEU A 350 13.60 5.40 6.58
CA LEU A 350 13.29 5.25 8.01
C LEU A 350 12.36 4.05 8.22
N CYS A 351 12.50 3.36 9.36
CA CYS A 351 11.67 2.21 9.73
C CYS A 351 10.87 2.50 11.01
N SER A 352 9.57 2.22 11.01
CA SER A 352 8.67 2.45 12.15
C SER A 352 8.62 1.30 13.17
N ILE A 353 9.63 0.42 13.18
CA ILE A 353 9.59 -0.89 13.85
C ILE A 353 9.34 -0.80 15.36
N GLU A 354 9.80 0.27 16.01
CA GLU A 354 9.60 0.49 17.44
C GLU A 354 8.25 1.12 17.80
N CYS A 355 7.42 1.49 16.83
CA CYS A 355 6.18 2.25 17.05
C CYS A 355 5.02 1.41 17.57
N SER A 356 4.00 2.09 18.07
CA SER A 356 2.68 1.51 18.30
C SER A 356 1.71 1.92 17.20
N PHE A 357 1.04 0.93 16.62
CA PHE A 357 0.00 1.08 15.60
C PHE A 357 -1.42 1.10 16.18
N SER A 358 -1.53 1.25 17.50
CA SER A 358 -2.81 1.50 18.21
C SER A 358 -3.26 2.96 18.13
N LYS A 359 -2.34 3.86 17.81
CA LYS A 359 -2.55 5.30 17.63
C LYS A 359 -1.76 5.76 16.40
N PRO A 360 -2.18 6.84 15.72
CA PRO A 360 -1.44 7.39 14.59
C PRO A 360 0.02 7.71 14.95
N LEU A 361 0.91 7.71 13.96
CA LEU A 361 2.33 8.02 14.17
C LEU A 361 2.59 9.48 14.57
N SER A 362 1.61 10.36 14.39
CA SER A 362 1.65 11.74 14.89
C SER A 362 1.36 11.85 16.40
N ASP A 363 0.82 10.81 17.03
CA ASP A 363 0.47 10.80 18.45
C ASP A 363 1.71 10.82 19.36
N GLU A 364 1.57 11.33 20.59
CA GLU A 364 2.65 11.37 21.60
C GLU A 364 3.19 9.97 21.93
N ARG A 365 2.36 8.92 21.78
CA ARG A 365 2.80 7.52 21.90
C ARG A 365 3.97 7.19 20.97
N ASN A 366 4.06 7.85 19.82
CA ASN A 366 5.06 7.63 18.79
C ASN A 366 6.04 8.81 18.66
N LYS A 367 6.15 9.65 19.70
CA LYS A 367 6.92 10.90 19.70
C LYS A 367 8.33 10.79 19.11
N GLU A 368 9.13 9.80 19.53
CA GLU A 368 10.52 9.68 19.07
C GLU A 368 10.60 9.46 17.55
N PHE A 369 9.74 8.60 17.00
CA PHE A 369 9.72 8.33 15.56
C PHE A 369 9.13 9.50 14.77
N ARG A 370 8.07 10.13 15.29
CA ARG A 370 7.51 11.35 14.73
C ARG A 370 8.56 12.45 14.61
N ASP A 371 9.31 12.69 15.68
CA ASP A 371 10.34 13.73 15.72
C ASP A 371 11.49 13.41 14.74
N ASP A 372 11.86 12.13 14.58
CA ASP A 372 12.81 11.70 13.56
C ASP A 372 12.31 12.04 12.14
N ILE A 373 11.07 11.68 11.79
CA ILE A 373 10.49 12.01 10.48
C ILE A 373 10.45 13.52 10.25
N VAL A 374 9.98 14.29 11.23
CA VAL A 374 9.92 15.76 11.15
C VAL A 374 11.32 16.38 11.02
N GLY A 375 12.33 15.79 11.65
CA GLY A 375 13.71 16.25 11.54
C GLY A 375 14.30 15.93 10.16
N TRP A 376 14.11 14.71 9.68
CA TRP A 376 14.57 14.27 8.37
C TRP A 376 13.90 15.03 7.23
N SER A 377 12.61 15.34 7.32
CA SER A 377 11.85 16.01 6.26
C SER A 377 12.37 17.41 5.94
N LYS A 378 13.08 18.04 6.88
CA LYS A 378 13.71 19.37 6.72
C LYS A 378 15.01 19.34 5.92
N ILE A 379 15.64 18.17 5.79
CA ILE A 379 16.98 18.04 5.21
C ILE A 379 17.06 17.04 4.05
N CYS A 380 16.04 16.21 3.85
CA CYS A 380 16.01 15.18 2.81
C CYS A 380 14.79 15.36 1.91
N ASP A 381 15.04 15.48 0.60
CA ASP A 381 14.00 15.65 -0.41
C ASP A 381 13.39 14.33 -0.91
N ARG A 382 13.99 13.20 -0.53
CA ARG A 382 13.66 11.88 -1.04
C ARG A 382 13.60 10.83 0.08
N LEU A 383 12.79 11.12 1.10
CA LEU A 383 12.55 10.21 2.21
C LEU A 383 11.70 9.03 1.79
N TYR A 384 12.12 7.84 2.20
CA TYR A 384 11.35 6.63 2.07
C TYR A 384 11.00 6.09 3.46
N ILE A 385 9.86 5.43 3.58
CA ILE A 385 9.41 4.80 4.82
C ILE A 385 9.29 3.30 4.61
N TRP A 386 9.74 2.55 5.61
CA TRP A 386 9.38 1.17 5.85
C TRP A 386 8.42 1.15 7.04
N ASP A 387 7.13 1.02 6.75
CA ASP A 387 6.07 0.92 7.76
C ASP A 387 5.64 -0.54 7.93
N TYR A 388 5.06 -0.88 9.10
CA TYR A 388 4.69 -2.25 9.44
C TYR A 388 3.19 -2.34 9.75
N THR A 389 2.46 -3.15 8.99
CA THR A 389 0.99 -3.20 9.04
C THR A 389 0.43 -4.56 9.47
N THR A 390 1.29 -5.47 9.94
CA THR A 390 0.92 -6.80 10.44
C THR A 390 1.60 -7.14 11.77
N ASN A 391 1.19 -8.25 12.38
CA ASN A 391 1.95 -8.92 13.43
C ASN A 391 2.74 -10.10 12.85
N PHE A 392 4.07 -9.99 12.77
CA PHE A 392 4.94 -11.04 12.23
C PHE A 392 5.02 -12.28 13.12
N ARG A 393 4.76 -12.12 14.42
CA ARG A 393 4.74 -13.24 15.36
C ARG A 393 3.47 -14.10 15.23
N HIS A 394 2.37 -13.47 14.83
CA HIS A 394 1.06 -14.11 14.71
C HIS A 394 0.26 -13.45 13.57
N HIS A 395 0.51 -13.81 12.31
CA HIS A 395 -0.13 -13.24 11.13
C HIS A 395 -1.66 -13.31 11.18
N ILE A 396 -2.23 -14.35 11.81
CA ILE A 396 -3.67 -14.55 11.87
C ILE A 396 -4.33 -13.93 13.11
N MET A 397 -3.57 -13.54 14.12
CA MET A 397 -4.14 -12.99 15.36
C MET A 397 -4.81 -11.63 15.10
N PRO A 398 -5.91 -11.27 15.80
CA PRO A 398 -6.50 -9.94 15.71
C PRO A 398 -5.44 -8.85 15.90
N HIS A 399 -5.31 -7.96 14.91
CA HIS A 399 -4.30 -6.90 14.92
C HIS A 399 -4.93 -5.55 14.55
N PRO A 400 -5.67 -4.91 15.46
CA PRO A 400 -6.56 -3.79 15.14
C PRO A 400 -5.80 -2.45 14.92
N ASN A 401 -5.15 -2.34 13.75
CA ASN A 401 -4.41 -1.18 13.29
C ASN A 401 -5.03 -0.53 12.03
N LEU A 402 -6.26 -0.87 11.64
CA LEU A 402 -6.90 -0.34 10.43
C LEU A 402 -7.16 1.17 10.54
N ARG A 403 -7.52 1.65 11.74
CA ARG A 403 -7.80 3.07 11.99
C ARG A 403 -6.59 3.99 11.77
N VAL A 404 -5.36 3.47 11.85
CA VAL A 404 -4.16 4.29 11.72
C VAL A 404 -3.61 4.36 10.30
N LEU A 405 -4.04 3.48 9.38
CA LEU A 405 -3.47 3.40 8.02
C LEU A 405 -3.59 4.73 7.27
N GLY A 406 -4.80 5.31 7.23
CA GLY A 406 -5.04 6.61 6.58
C GLY A 406 -4.22 7.75 7.20
N PRO A 407 -4.36 8.00 8.52
CA PRO A 407 -3.59 9.02 9.22
C PRO A 407 -2.07 8.87 9.07
N ASN A 408 -1.53 7.64 9.07
CA ASN A 408 -0.10 7.38 8.92
C ASN A 408 0.39 7.71 7.51
N VAL A 409 -0.28 7.21 6.46
CA VAL A 409 0.09 7.50 5.07
C VAL A 409 0.02 9.00 4.79
N LYS A 410 -1.03 9.68 5.29
CA LYS A 410 -1.13 11.13 5.20
C LYS A 410 0.01 11.84 5.94
N PHE A 411 0.32 11.43 7.17
CA PHE A 411 1.43 11.99 7.94
C PHE A 411 2.75 11.88 7.17
N PHE A 412 3.03 10.73 6.54
CA PHE A 412 4.22 10.57 5.70
C PHE A 412 4.23 11.54 4.50
N ALA A 413 3.14 11.60 3.74
CA ALA A 413 3.03 12.47 2.58
C ALA A 413 3.20 13.96 2.95
N ASP A 414 2.64 14.40 4.09
CA ASP A 414 2.77 15.77 4.60
C ASP A 414 4.21 16.11 5.05
N HIS A 415 5.08 15.10 5.25
CA HIS A 415 6.46 15.26 5.73
C HIS A 415 7.50 14.86 4.67
N ASN A 416 7.23 15.19 3.40
CA ASN A 416 8.17 15.06 2.28
C ASN A 416 8.63 13.62 1.99
N VAL A 417 7.87 12.62 2.44
CA VAL A 417 8.09 11.23 2.04
C VAL A 417 7.68 11.05 0.58
N LYS A 418 8.55 10.40 -0.20
CA LYS A 418 8.37 10.09 -1.63
C LYS A 418 8.15 8.61 -1.88
N GLY A 419 8.50 7.73 -0.95
CA GLY A 419 8.30 6.29 -1.11
C GLY A 419 7.84 5.63 0.17
N ILE A 420 6.86 4.72 0.09
CA ILE A 420 6.36 3.98 1.25
C ILE A 420 6.31 2.49 0.92
N PHE A 421 6.94 1.70 1.80
CA PHE A 421 6.88 0.26 1.85
C PHE A 421 6.05 -0.14 3.07
N GLU A 422 4.84 -0.64 2.84
CA GLU A 422 3.89 -1.05 3.88
C GLU A 422 4.00 -2.55 4.11
N GLN A 423 4.89 -2.98 5.01
CA GLN A 423 5.18 -4.39 5.24
C GLN A 423 4.02 -5.11 5.92
N GLY A 424 3.38 -5.99 5.17
CA GLY A 424 2.31 -6.86 5.63
C GLY A 424 2.71 -8.32 5.74
N ALA A 425 1.70 -9.20 5.85
CA ALA A 425 1.92 -10.64 5.80
C ALA A 425 2.20 -11.07 4.34
N TYR A 426 3.47 -11.21 4.00
CA TYR A 426 3.95 -11.43 2.63
C TYR A 426 4.31 -12.89 2.31
N THR A 427 4.24 -13.78 3.30
CA THR A 427 4.72 -15.17 3.20
C THR A 427 3.58 -16.21 3.12
N THR A 428 2.33 -15.78 3.17
CA THR A 428 1.15 -16.66 3.26
C THR A 428 -0.09 -16.03 2.64
N ASN A 429 -1.02 -16.84 2.12
CA ASN A 429 -2.30 -16.37 1.56
C ASN A 429 -3.34 -16.01 2.64
N GLY A 430 -3.02 -16.20 3.91
CA GLY A 430 -3.93 -15.88 5.02
C GLY A 430 -3.21 -15.18 6.15
N ALA A 431 -3.81 -14.05 6.53
CA ALA A 431 -3.51 -13.26 7.70
C ALA A 431 -4.80 -12.52 8.08
N GLU A 432 -4.84 -11.92 9.25
CA GLU A 432 -6.01 -11.14 9.65
C GLU A 432 -6.24 -9.99 8.65
N MET A 433 -7.46 -9.95 8.09
CA MET A 433 -7.94 -8.92 7.15
C MET A 433 -6.93 -8.49 6.06
N ALA A 434 -6.23 -9.47 5.47
CA ALA A 434 -5.11 -9.24 4.56
C ALA A 434 -5.50 -8.45 3.30
N GLU A 435 -6.58 -8.86 2.61
CA GLU A 435 -7.04 -8.21 1.38
C GLU A 435 -7.56 -6.80 1.65
N LEU A 436 -8.25 -6.60 2.78
CA LEU A 436 -8.72 -5.29 3.22
C LEU A 436 -7.52 -4.34 3.37
N ARG A 437 -6.47 -4.75 4.09
CA ARG A 437 -5.27 -3.92 4.27
C ARG A 437 -4.56 -3.66 2.94
N ALA A 438 -4.34 -4.69 2.13
CA ALA A 438 -3.69 -4.54 0.84
C ALA A 438 -4.42 -3.49 -0.02
N TRP A 439 -5.74 -3.61 -0.14
CA TRP A 439 -6.55 -2.72 -0.96
C TRP A 439 -6.60 -1.29 -0.40
N VAL A 440 -6.88 -1.12 0.89
CA VAL A 440 -6.93 0.21 1.54
C VAL A 440 -5.58 0.91 1.40
N LEU A 441 -4.48 0.22 1.67
CA LEU A 441 -3.13 0.78 1.51
C LEU A 441 -2.85 1.15 0.06
N ALA A 442 -3.21 0.33 -0.92
CA ALA A 442 -3.01 0.68 -2.32
C ALA A 442 -3.75 1.98 -2.71
N LYS A 443 -4.97 2.20 -2.18
CA LYS A 443 -5.73 3.44 -2.41
C LYS A 443 -5.09 4.65 -1.72
N LEU A 444 -4.69 4.51 -0.45
CA LEU A 444 -4.02 5.56 0.31
C LEU A 444 -2.65 5.93 -0.28
N LEU A 445 -1.89 4.94 -0.74
CA LEU A 445 -0.58 5.17 -1.35
C LEU A 445 -0.69 5.87 -2.71
N TRP A 446 -1.79 5.64 -3.45
CA TRP A 446 -2.06 6.39 -4.67
C TRP A 446 -2.47 7.83 -4.36
N ASP A 447 -3.41 8.01 -3.43
CA ASP A 447 -3.93 9.31 -3.00
C ASP A 447 -3.99 9.38 -1.45
N PRO A 448 -2.95 9.96 -0.82
CA PRO A 448 -2.87 10.13 0.62
C PRO A 448 -3.92 11.06 1.24
N SER A 449 -4.72 11.76 0.43
CA SER A 449 -5.78 12.64 0.92
C SER A 449 -7.09 11.92 1.24
N ARG A 450 -7.25 10.66 0.77
CA ARG A 450 -8.47 9.87 0.97
C ARG A 450 -8.67 9.51 2.44
N ASP A 451 -9.94 9.44 2.85
CA ASP A 451 -10.31 8.97 4.19
C ASP A 451 -10.19 7.44 4.30
N GLY A 452 -9.34 6.98 5.24
CA GLY A 452 -9.10 5.57 5.47
C GLY A 452 -10.34 4.81 5.98
N SER A 453 -11.21 5.45 6.74
CA SER A 453 -12.44 4.84 7.26
C SER A 453 -13.47 4.65 6.15
N GLU A 454 -13.62 5.63 5.25
CA GLU A 454 -14.47 5.51 4.07
C GLU A 454 -14.00 4.38 3.15
N LEU A 455 -12.67 4.26 2.96
CA LEU A 455 -12.07 3.15 2.21
C LEU A 455 -12.36 1.78 2.85
N ILE A 456 -12.25 1.68 4.18
CA ILE A 456 -12.60 0.44 4.89
C ILE A 456 -14.08 0.11 4.69
N ASP A 457 -14.96 1.09 4.82
CA ASP A 457 -16.41 0.94 4.63
C ASP A 457 -16.77 0.51 3.20
N GLU A 458 -16.10 1.10 2.21
CA GLU A 458 -16.22 0.74 0.80
C GLU A 458 -15.80 -0.72 0.56
N PHE A 459 -14.62 -1.11 1.07
CA PHE A 459 -14.13 -2.48 0.92
C PHE A 459 -15.06 -3.49 1.59
N ILE A 460 -15.47 -3.27 2.85
CA ILE A 460 -16.27 -4.28 3.55
C ILE A 460 -17.65 -4.44 2.92
N THR A 461 -18.22 -3.36 2.38
CA THR A 461 -19.49 -3.40 1.65
C THR A 461 -19.33 -4.19 0.34
N GLY A 462 -18.29 -3.91 -0.44
CA GLY A 462 -18.08 -4.55 -1.74
C GLY A 462 -17.58 -6.00 -1.67
N TYR A 463 -16.71 -6.31 -0.69
CA TYR A 463 -16.06 -7.61 -0.57
C TYR A 463 -16.89 -8.63 0.20
N TYR A 464 -17.62 -8.20 1.24
CA TYR A 464 -18.45 -9.08 2.09
C TYR A 464 -19.95 -8.97 1.79
N GLY A 465 -20.41 -8.00 1.00
CA GLY A 465 -21.82 -7.85 0.65
C GLY A 465 -22.70 -7.64 1.88
N LEU A 466 -23.76 -8.45 2.03
CA LEU A 466 -24.69 -8.36 3.17
C LEU A 466 -24.04 -8.60 4.54
N ALA A 467 -22.87 -9.24 4.58
CA ALA A 467 -22.09 -9.41 5.81
C ALA A 467 -21.32 -8.15 6.24
N GLY A 468 -21.16 -7.16 5.35
CA GLY A 468 -20.35 -5.96 5.58
C GLY A 468 -20.65 -5.21 6.89
N PRO A 469 -21.92 -4.92 7.25
CA PRO A 469 -22.26 -4.26 8.50
C PRO A 469 -21.81 -5.03 9.75
N HIS A 470 -21.83 -6.36 9.71
CA HIS A 470 -21.39 -7.20 10.81
C HIS A 470 -19.86 -7.29 10.90
N ILE A 471 -19.16 -7.34 9.76
CA ILE A 471 -17.70 -7.20 9.72
C ILE A 471 -17.27 -5.85 10.30
N LYS A 472 -17.96 -4.76 9.96
CA LYS A 472 -17.71 -3.44 10.56
C LYS A 472 -17.79 -3.47 12.08
N LYS A 473 -18.82 -4.11 12.62
CA LYS A 473 -19.02 -4.24 14.08
C LYS A 473 -17.93 -5.08 14.75
N TYR A 474 -17.51 -6.17 14.12
CA TYR A 474 -16.35 -6.95 14.57
C TYR A 474 -15.07 -6.09 14.64
N LEU A 475 -14.78 -5.34 13.58
CA LEU A 475 -13.63 -4.44 13.55
C LEU A 475 -13.72 -3.34 14.62
N GLN A 476 -14.92 -2.80 14.87
CA GLN A 476 -15.14 -1.83 15.95
C GLN A 476 -14.79 -2.43 17.31
N VAL A 477 -15.29 -3.62 17.64
CA VAL A 477 -15.03 -4.30 18.92
C VAL A 477 -13.53 -4.45 19.18
N THR A 478 -12.76 -4.94 18.21
CA THR A 478 -11.32 -5.18 18.41
C THR A 478 -10.51 -3.89 18.53
N HIS A 479 -10.85 -2.85 17.75
CA HIS A 479 -10.18 -1.56 17.84
C HIS A 479 -10.52 -0.81 19.14
N ASP A 480 -11.79 -0.84 19.55
CA ASP A 480 -12.21 -0.21 20.80
C ASP A 480 -11.57 -0.91 22.02
N ALA A 481 -11.37 -2.23 21.95
CA ALA A 481 -10.68 -2.99 22.99
C ALA A 481 -9.20 -2.61 23.15
N VAL A 482 -8.46 -2.44 22.04
CA VAL A 482 -7.06 -1.96 22.10
C VAL A 482 -6.95 -0.55 22.64
N GLU A 483 -7.89 0.32 22.25
CA GLU A 483 -7.94 1.68 22.77
C GLU A 483 -8.24 1.71 24.27
N ALA A 484 -9.22 0.93 24.73
CA ALA A 484 -9.61 0.85 26.12
C ALA A 484 -8.55 0.20 27.02
N SER A 485 -7.85 -0.83 26.52
CA SER A 485 -6.80 -1.51 27.29
C SER A 485 -5.51 -0.71 27.40
N GLY A 486 -5.30 0.25 26.48
CA GLY A 486 -4.06 0.99 26.34
C GLY A 486 -2.88 0.12 25.89
N ASP A 487 -3.13 -1.07 25.34
CA ASP A 487 -2.05 -1.98 24.92
C ASP A 487 -1.13 -1.35 23.87
N TRP A 488 0.15 -1.69 23.95
CA TRP A 488 1.12 -1.33 22.92
C TRP A 488 1.00 -2.28 21.74
N LEU A 489 0.31 -1.87 20.69
CA LEU A 489 0.15 -2.66 19.46
C LEU A 489 1.37 -2.50 18.55
N GLY A 490 2.38 -3.36 18.67
CA GLY A 490 3.55 -3.40 17.78
C GLY A 490 3.45 -4.51 16.72
N CYS A 491 4.41 -4.53 15.79
CA CYS A 491 4.50 -5.56 14.74
C CYS A 491 4.98 -6.95 15.22
N PHE A 492 5.28 -7.09 16.51
CA PHE A 492 5.61 -8.35 17.18
C PHE A 492 4.78 -8.55 18.48
N SER A 493 3.52 -8.12 18.44
CA SER A 493 2.62 -8.21 19.61
C SER A 493 2.47 -9.66 20.09
N LYS A 494 2.42 -9.84 21.41
CA LYS A 494 2.18 -11.14 22.04
C LYS A 494 0.71 -11.53 21.96
N ASP A 495 0.45 -12.83 22.02
CA ASP A 495 -0.88 -13.45 22.13
C ASP A 495 -1.55 -13.24 23.50
N THR A 496 -0.80 -12.74 24.50
CA THR A 496 -1.31 -12.43 25.84
C THR A 496 -1.73 -10.96 26.03
N ALA A 497 -1.97 -10.22 24.95
CA ALA A 497 -2.40 -8.82 25.03
C ALA A 497 -3.78 -8.68 25.68
N LYS A 498 -4.01 -7.62 26.47
CA LYS A 498 -5.25 -7.46 27.26
C LYS A 498 -6.50 -7.30 26.40
N PHE A 499 -6.36 -6.71 25.21
CA PHE A 499 -7.47 -6.57 24.26
C PHE A 499 -7.98 -7.91 23.71
N LEU A 500 -7.24 -9.01 23.89
CA LEU A 500 -7.64 -10.36 23.50
C LEU A 500 -8.43 -11.09 24.60
N SER A 501 -9.12 -10.35 25.49
CA SER A 501 -9.93 -10.93 26.57
C SER A 501 -11.10 -11.78 26.05
N PHE A 502 -11.60 -12.71 26.86
CA PHE A 502 -12.80 -13.49 26.53
C PHE A 502 -13.97 -12.61 26.08
N ASP A 503 -14.28 -11.54 26.82
CA ASP A 503 -15.38 -10.62 26.49
C ASP A 503 -15.23 -10.00 25.09
N THR A 504 -14.02 -9.52 24.75
CA THR A 504 -13.76 -8.93 23.43
C THR A 504 -13.90 -9.97 22.33
N LEU A 505 -13.27 -11.13 22.51
CA LEU A 505 -13.28 -12.20 21.51
C LEU A 505 -14.69 -12.76 21.31
N ASN A 506 -15.47 -12.93 22.38
CA ASN A 506 -16.84 -13.42 22.35
C ASN A 506 -17.79 -12.43 21.65
N LYS A 507 -17.70 -11.14 21.96
CA LYS A 507 -18.45 -10.08 21.23
C LYS A 507 -18.09 -10.06 19.75
N GLY A 508 -16.80 -10.16 19.44
CA GLY A 508 -16.31 -10.25 18.08
C GLY A 508 -16.87 -11.47 17.34
N TRP A 509 -16.88 -12.63 18.00
CA TRP A 509 -17.45 -13.87 17.47
C TRP A 509 -18.92 -13.74 17.10
N GLY A 510 -19.75 -13.20 18.00
CA GLY A 510 -21.18 -13.03 17.72
C GLY A 510 -21.46 -12.16 16.49
N HIS A 511 -20.63 -11.14 16.23
CA HIS A 511 -20.71 -10.38 14.99
C HIS A 511 -20.32 -11.20 13.76
N LEU A 512 -19.29 -12.04 13.86
CA LEU A 512 -18.84 -12.89 12.75
C LEU A 512 -19.81 -14.05 12.45
N GLU A 513 -20.52 -14.57 13.44
CA GLU A 513 -21.62 -15.52 13.23
C GLU A 513 -22.79 -14.86 12.52
N ALA A 514 -23.21 -13.68 12.97
CA ALA A 514 -24.25 -12.91 12.29
C ALA A 514 -23.87 -12.57 10.84
N ALA A 515 -22.60 -12.25 10.61
CA ALA A 515 -22.05 -12.06 9.27
C ALA A 515 -22.21 -13.32 8.41
N GLU A 516 -21.88 -14.51 8.92
CA GLU A 516 -21.98 -15.76 8.15
C GLU A 516 -23.44 -16.11 7.83
N VAL A 517 -24.35 -15.88 8.80
CA VAL A 517 -25.79 -16.07 8.61
C VAL A 517 -26.34 -15.16 7.51
N ALA A 518 -25.90 -13.90 7.46
CA ALA A 518 -26.36 -12.92 6.47
C ALA A 518 -26.03 -13.31 5.01
N VAL A 519 -25.02 -14.16 4.80
CA VAL A 519 -24.57 -14.61 3.48
C VAL A 519 -24.59 -16.13 3.34
N LYS A 520 -25.37 -16.83 4.17
CA LYS A 520 -25.38 -18.31 4.25
C LYS A 520 -25.64 -19.01 2.90
N ASP A 521 -26.41 -18.36 2.04
CA ASP A 521 -26.84 -18.87 0.74
C ASP A 521 -25.88 -18.50 -0.41
N ASP A 522 -24.85 -17.69 -0.13
CA ASP A 522 -23.77 -17.35 -1.07
C ASP A 522 -22.46 -18.03 -0.63
N PRO A 523 -22.05 -19.14 -1.28
CA PRO A 523 -20.88 -19.90 -0.85
C PRO A 523 -19.55 -19.14 -0.97
N GLU A 524 -19.46 -18.13 -1.84
CA GLU A 524 -18.24 -17.32 -1.98
C GLU A 524 -18.14 -16.29 -0.86
N LEU A 525 -19.21 -15.52 -0.63
CA LEU A 525 -19.25 -14.54 0.46
C LEU A 525 -19.15 -15.23 1.82
N ARG A 526 -19.86 -16.34 2.01
CA ARG A 526 -19.76 -17.15 3.23
C ARG A 526 -18.34 -17.61 3.50
N PHE A 527 -17.61 -18.06 2.48
CA PHE A 527 -16.22 -18.47 2.67
C PHE A 527 -15.31 -17.29 3.06
N ARG A 528 -15.54 -16.08 2.52
CA ARG A 528 -14.79 -14.88 2.94
C ARG A 528 -15.04 -14.56 4.41
N VAL A 529 -16.28 -14.68 4.88
CA VAL A 529 -16.61 -14.52 6.32
C VAL A 529 -15.94 -15.60 7.17
N GLN A 530 -15.95 -16.87 6.74
CA GLN A 530 -15.25 -17.95 7.44
C GLN A 530 -13.75 -17.70 7.58
N VAL A 531 -13.11 -17.09 6.58
CA VAL A 531 -11.70 -16.66 6.70
C VAL A 531 -11.55 -15.56 7.76
N ALA A 532 -12.49 -14.62 7.84
CA ALA A 532 -12.51 -13.57 8.86
C ALA A 532 -12.80 -14.08 10.28
N GLN A 533 -13.31 -15.31 10.44
CA GLN A 533 -13.49 -15.98 11.74
C GLN A 533 -12.19 -16.54 12.32
N LEU A 534 -11.22 -16.89 11.45
CA LEU A 534 -9.97 -17.55 11.87
C LEU A 534 -9.18 -16.80 12.96
N PRO A 535 -9.06 -15.46 12.95
CA PRO A 535 -8.37 -14.73 14.01
C PRO A 535 -8.93 -14.96 15.41
N ILE A 536 -10.26 -14.98 15.54
CA ILE A 536 -10.91 -15.23 16.84
C ILE A 536 -10.74 -16.69 17.24
N MET A 537 -10.99 -17.64 16.33
CA MET A 537 -10.76 -19.06 16.59
C MET A 537 -9.33 -19.35 17.04
N TYR A 538 -8.35 -18.76 16.35
CA TYR A 538 -6.94 -18.87 16.69
C TYR A 538 -6.68 -18.41 18.13
N SER A 539 -7.20 -17.24 18.51
CA SER A 539 -6.99 -16.66 19.84
C SER A 539 -7.63 -17.51 20.95
N PHE A 540 -8.83 -18.03 20.72
CA PHE A 540 -9.47 -19.00 21.63
C PHE A 540 -8.64 -20.28 21.79
N MET A 541 -8.14 -20.85 20.69
CA MET A 541 -7.34 -22.09 20.75
C MET A 541 -6.00 -21.86 21.45
N MET A 542 -5.34 -20.71 21.26
CA MET A 542 -4.06 -20.41 21.91
C MET A 542 -4.15 -20.36 23.43
N HIS A 543 -5.33 -20.02 23.97
CA HIS A 543 -5.63 -19.81 25.40
C HIS A 543 -6.85 -20.63 25.87
N TRP A 544 -7.04 -21.84 25.34
CA TRP A 544 -8.29 -22.61 25.48
C TRP A 544 -8.83 -22.78 26.91
N ASN A 545 -8.00 -23.30 27.82
CA ASN A 545 -8.41 -23.56 29.22
C ASN A 545 -8.74 -22.27 29.97
N GLN A 546 -7.96 -21.21 29.77
CA GLN A 546 -8.23 -19.89 30.34
C GLN A 546 -9.56 -19.33 29.82
N MET A 547 -9.79 -19.38 28.50
CA MET A 547 -11.02 -18.87 27.90
C MET A 547 -12.27 -19.63 28.37
N ARG A 548 -12.15 -20.95 28.60
CA ARG A 548 -13.21 -21.77 29.20
C ARG A 548 -13.56 -21.32 30.61
N GLU A 549 -12.55 -21.06 31.43
CA GLU A 549 -12.74 -20.56 32.80
C GLU A 549 -13.37 -19.16 32.81
N GLU A 550 -12.89 -18.25 31.95
CA GLU A 550 -13.44 -16.90 31.80
C GLU A 550 -14.90 -16.94 31.31
N SER A 551 -15.23 -17.80 30.33
CA SER A 551 -16.61 -18.04 29.87
C SER A 551 -17.52 -18.49 31.00
N SER A 552 -17.09 -19.49 31.77
CA SER A 552 -17.84 -20.05 32.89
C SER A 552 -18.08 -19.00 33.98
N SER A 553 -17.03 -18.24 34.31
CA SER A 553 -17.07 -17.17 35.31
C SER A 553 -17.98 -16.02 34.89
N ALA A 554 -18.04 -15.71 33.60
CA ALA A 554 -18.92 -14.70 33.04
C ALA A 554 -20.38 -15.18 32.90
N GLY A 555 -20.67 -16.47 33.09
CA GLY A 555 -21.98 -17.05 32.81
C GLY A 555 -22.37 -16.96 31.33
N ALA A 556 -21.38 -16.92 30.43
CA ALA A 556 -21.58 -16.79 28.99
C ALA A 556 -21.55 -18.16 28.31
N ASP A 557 -22.36 -18.30 27.26
CA ASP A 557 -22.32 -19.47 26.38
C ASP A 557 -20.95 -19.58 25.71
N TRP A 558 -20.46 -20.82 25.59
CA TRP A 558 -19.17 -21.10 24.97
C TRP A 558 -19.27 -20.96 23.43
N PRO A 559 -18.51 -20.06 22.80
CA PRO A 559 -18.68 -19.74 21.37
C PRO A 559 -17.96 -20.71 20.41
N MET A 560 -17.07 -21.56 20.91
CA MET A 560 -16.28 -22.49 20.09
C MET A 560 -16.90 -23.91 20.13
N PRO A 561 -16.45 -24.84 19.28
CA PRO A 561 -16.78 -26.26 19.44
C PRO A 561 -16.43 -26.80 20.84
N GLU A 562 -17.05 -27.93 21.21
CA GLU A 562 -16.89 -28.52 22.55
C GLU A 562 -15.44 -28.95 22.85
N SER A 563 -14.67 -29.38 21.84
CA SER A 563 -13.26 -29.72 22.00
C SER A 563 -12.37 -28.82 21.16
N ILE A 564 -11.12 -28.64 21.64
CA ILE A 564 -10.11 -27.89 20.90
C ILE A 564 -9.73 -28.63 19.60
N GLU A 565 -9.82 -29.95 19.57
CA GLU A 565 -9.60 -30.76 18.36
C GLU A 565 -10.65 -30.43 17.30
N ALA A 566 -11.93 -30.34 17.66
CA ALA A 566 -13.00 -29.98 16.73
C ALA A 566 -12.85 -28.52 16.24
N ALA A 567 -12.44 -27.61 17.12
CA ALA A 567 -12.12 -26.23 16.75
C ALA A 567 -10.95 -26.17 15.74
N ASN A 568 -9.89 -26.94 15.99
CA ASN A 568 -8.73 -27.04 15.12
C ASN A 568 -9.07 -27.68 13.77
N GLU A 569 -9.85 -28.76 13.73
CA GLU A 569 -10.32 -29.37 12.48
C GLU A 569 -11.11 -28.37 11.63
N HIS A 570 -12.00 -27.60 12.26
CA HIS A 570 -12.76 -26.55 11.59
C HIS A 570 -11.85 -25.45 11.04
N PHE A 571 -10.91 -24.96 11.86
CA PHE A 571 -9.91 -23.97 11.46
C PHE A 571 -9.10 -24.47 10.27
N MET A 572 -8.56 -25.69 10.35
CA MET A 572 -7.70 -26.29 9.32
C MET A 572 -8.43 -26.51 7.99
N ARG A 573 -9.72 -26.84 8.02
CA ARG A 573 -10.55 -26.93 6.81
C ARG A 573 -10.59 -25.60 6.04
N ILE A 574 -10.82 -24.50 6.74
CA ILE A 574 -10.86 -23.16 6.14
C ILE A 574 -9.44 -22.74 5.71
N ALA A 575 -8.44 -22.91 6.57
CA ALA A 575 -7.05 -22.56 6.31
C ALA A 575 -6.49 -23.26 5.05
N ARG A 576 -6.76 -24.57 4.90
CA ARG A 576 -6.40 -25.32 3.69
C ARG A 576 -7.11 -24.79 2.45
N LYS A 577 -8.42 -24.51 2.53
CA LYS A 577 -9.18 -23.93 1.39
C LYS A 577 -8.65 -22.55 1.00
N LYS A 578 -8.16 -21.76 1.97
CA LYS A 578 -7.55 -20.44 1.74
C LYS A 578 -6.07 -20.50 1.35
N ASN A 579 -5.47 -21.70 1.35
CA ASN A 579 -4.05 -21.93 1.08
C ASN A 579 -3.12 -21.18 2.07
N ILE A 580 -3.51 -21.15 3.34
CA ILE A 580 -2.67 -20.64 4.43
C ILE A 580 -1.56 -21.65 4.69
N THR A 581 -0.31 -21.18 4.66
CA THR A 581 0.87 -22.04 4.83
C THR A 581 1.70 -21.68 6.06
N ARG A 582 1.44 -20.51 6.67
CA ARG A 582 2.18 -19.99 7.81
C ARG A 582 1.26 -19.22 8.74
N LEU A 583 1.56 -19.27 10.04
CA LEU A 583 0.93 -18.46 11.08
C LEU A 583 1.84 -17.31 11.57
N ASP A 584 3.10 -17.33 11.18
CA ASP A 584 4.11 -16.33 11.51
C ASP A 584 5.05 -16.13 10.30
N GLU A 585 5.95 -15.15 10.39
CA GLU A 585 6.84 -14.80 9.28
C GLU A 585 7.83 -15.94 8.93
N TRP A 586 8.28 -16.70 9.92
CA TRP A 586 9.48 -17.51 9.83
C TRP A 586 9.20 -18.98 9.52
N ASN A 587 8.14 -19.54 10.10
CA ASN A 587 7.91 -20.99 10.10
C ASN A 587 6.81 -21.40 9.11
N GLU A 588 7.06 -22.48 8.37
CA GLU A 588 6.01 -23.18 7.62
C GLU A 588 5.18 -24.07 8.54
N GLY A 589 3.90 -24.19 8.23
CA GLY A 589 2.94 -24.98 8.98
C GLY A 589 2.26 -24.21 10.11
N PHE A 590 1.74 -24.99 11.06
CA PHE A 590 0.81 -24.53 12.10
C PHE A 590 1.33 -24.84 13.51
N GLY A 591 2.66 -24.90 13.69
CA GLY A 591 3.29 -25.34 14.94
C GLY A 591 2.85 -24.58 16.20
N ALA A 592 2.41 -23.32 16.07
CA ALA A 592 1.82 -22.57 17.18
C ALA A 592 0.52 -23.21 17.70
N LEU A 593 -0.34 -23.70 16.79
CA LEU A 593 -1.58 -24.40 17.13
C LEU A 593 -1.32 -25.81 17.63
N GLU A 594 -0.33 -26.52 17.09
CA GLU A 594 0.09 -27.84 17.59
C GLU A 594 0.49 -27.76 19.07
N LYS A 595 1.31 -26.76 19.43
CA LYS A 595 1.66 -26.49 20.83
C LYS A 595 0.45 -26.09 21.68
N ALA A 596 -0.55 -25.42 21.11
CA ALA A 596 -1.76 -25.05 21.83
C ALA A 596 -2.64 -26.27 22.15
N LEU A 597 -2.75 -27.20 21.20
CA LEU A 597 -3.43 -28.50 21.39
C LEU A 597 -2.77 -29.35 22.48
N GLU A 598 -1.44 -29.33 22.56
CA GLU A 598 -0.70 -30.01 23.62
C GLU A 598 -0.99 -29.40 25.00
N ARG A 599 -0.89 -28.07 25.13
CA ARG A 599 -1.16 -27.36 26.40
C ARG A 599 -2.59 -27.54 26.90
N ALA A 600 -3.57 -27.69 26.02
CA ALA A 600 -4.96 -27.87 26.43
C ALA A 600 -5.25 -29.23 27.09
N LYS A 601 -4.33 -30.20 26.97
CA LYS A 601 -4.43 -31.52 27.61
C LYS A 601 -3.84 -31.58 29.02
N GLU A 602 -3.01 -30.58 29.36
CA GLU A 602 -2.45 -30.35 30.69
C GLU A 602 -3.50 -29.63 31.56
#